data_AF-A0A8H5K520-F1
#
_entry.id   AF-A0A8H5K520-F1
#
_cell.length_a   1.000
_cell.length_b   1.000
_cell.length_c   1.000
_cell.angle_alpha   90.00
_cell.angle_beta   90.00
_cell.angle_gamma   90.00
#
_symmetry.space_group_name_H-M   'P 1'
#
loop_
_entity.id
_entity.type
_entity.pdbx_description
1 polymer ?
#
loop_
_entity_poly.entity_id
_entity_poly.type
_entity_poly.pdbx_seq_one_letter_code
_entity_poly.pdbx_strand_id
1 'polypeptide(L)'
;MSEFDFNGGLGEAAAWLCLRQDIYVSLTRLRPLRSNLENYLQSDIFRRTDDAAYANRMVFLLARSLGSIYPSDSSTSNESLENIRMEVDGWFDSKPAAFNPILESARNKDEGKLLPTIWVLSPFHSVLAVGLQYYHIAKIVLAMSLPIATDSVFEQIRESKKVEVRIPLA
;
A
#
# COMPACT_ATOMS: atom_id res chain seq x y z
N MET A 1 -9.00 -19.96 12.10
CA MET A 1 -8.82 -18.84 11.17
C MET A 1 -10.19 -18.60 10.56
N SER A 2 -10.78 -17.43 10.76
CA SER A 2 -12.14 -17.15 10.27
C SER A 2 -12.11 -16.98 8.76
N GLU A 3 -12.71 -17.91 8.02
CA GLU A 3 -13.10 -17.68 6.63
C GLU A 3 -14.10 -16.52 6.63
N PHE A 4 -13.77 -15.46 5.91
CA PHE A 4 -14.69 -14.37 5.68
C PHE A 4 -15.47 -14.71 4.41
N ASP A 5 -16.79 -14.83 4.51
CA ASP A 5 -17.65 -14.89 3.33
C ASP A 5 -17.63 -13.52 2.64
N PHE A 6 -16.99 -13.45 1.47
CA PHE A 6 -16.94 -12.26 0.61
C PHE A 6 -18.20 -12.11 -0.25
N ASN A 7 -19.38 -12.30 0.34
CA ASN A 7 -20.66 -12.26 -0.35
C ASN A 7 -21.38 -10.90 -0.23
N GLY A 8 -20.63 -9.83 0.05
CA GLY A 8 -21.15 -8.48 0.33
C GLY A 8 -21.43 -8.20 1.81
N GLY A 9 -21.49 -6.92 2.17
CA GLY A 9 -21.97 -6.46 3.49
C GLY A 9 -20.89 -6.13 4.52
N LEU A 10 -21.26 -6.17 5.80
CA LEU A 10 -20.40 -5.71 6.91
C LEU A 10 -19.13 -6.58 7.09
N GLY A 11 -19.23 -7.88 6.82
CA GLY A 11 -18.10 -8.82 6.94
C GLY A 11 -16.99 -8.51 5.95
N GLU A 12 -17.35 -8.25 4.69
CA GLU A 12 -16.40 -7.82 3.66
C GLU A 12 -15.78 -6.45 4.02
N ALA A 13 -16.60 -5.48 4.44
CA ALA A 13 -16.08 -4.18 4.88
C ALA A 13 -15.09 -4.30 6.04
N ALA A 14 -15.37 -5.20 7.00
CA ALA A 14 -14.47 -5.51 8.11
C ALA A 14 -13.17 -6.18 7.63
N ALA A 15 -13.23 -7.10 6.67
CA ALA A 15 -12.04 -7.71 6.08
C ALA A 15 -11.13 -6.66 5.44
N TRP A 16 -11.69 -5.74 4.65
CA TRP A 16 -10.94 -4.63 4.05
C TRP A 16 -10.36 -3.65 5.08
N LEU A 17 -11.01 -3.48 6.24
CA LEU A 17 -10.44 -2.72 7.35
C LEU A 17 -9.27 -3.48 8.00
N CYS A 18 -9.43 -4.78 8.25
CA CYS A 18 -8.37 -5.64 8.77
C CYS A 18 -7.14 -5.64 7.86
N LEU A 19 -7.32 -5.70 6.54
CA LEU A 19 -6.22 -5.63 5.58
C LEU A 19 -5.43 -4.33 5.70
N ARG A 20 -6.11 -3.17 5.79
CA ARG A 20 -5.45 -1.87 5.97
C ARG A 20 -4.66 -1.81 7.27
N GLN A 21 -5.22 -2.36 8.35
CA GLN A 21 -4.52 -2.43 9.63
C GLN A 21 -3.29 -3.34 9.55
N ASP A 22 -3.39 -4.46 8.84
CA ASP A 22 -2.29 -5.39 8.62
C ASP A 22 -1.17 -4.76 7.78
N ILE A 23 -1.52 -4.01 6.72
CA ILE A 23 -0.58 -3.19 5.94
C ILE A 23 0.14 -2.19 6.85
N TYR A 24 -0.59 -1.45 7.69
CA TYR A 24 0.01 -0.49 8.62
C TYR A 24 0.99 -1.18 9.58
N VAL A 25 0.61 -2.33 10.14
CA VAL A 25 1.48 -3.13 11.02
C VAL A 25 2.71 -3.65 10.27
N SER A 26 2.54 -4.13 9.03
CA SER A 26 3.63 -4.59 8.18
C SER A 26 4.65 -3.47 7.92
N LEU A 27 4.20 -2.29 7.52
CA LEU A 27 5.05 -1.12 7.26
C LEU A 27 5.76 -0.61 8.53
N THR A 28 5.03 -0.50 9.65
CA THR A 28 5.58 0.08 10.89
C THR A 28 6.48 -0.90 11.64
N ARG A 29 6.17 -2.20 11.61
CA ARG A 29 6.93 -3.23 12.34
C ARG A 29 7.88 -4.04 11.45
N LEU A 30 7.90 -3.77 10.14
CA LEU A 30 8.71 -4.50 9.15
C LEU A 30 8.49 -6.02 9.26
N ARG A 31 7.22 -6.42 9.26
CA ARG A 31 6.81 -7.84 9.38
C ARG A 31 6.01 -8.28 8.15
N PRO A 32 6.01 -9.59 7.83
CA PRO A 32 5.16 -10.12 6.78
C PRO A 32 3.69 -9.85 7.06
N LEU A 33 2.90 -9.69 6.00
CA LEU A 33 1.44 -9.64 6.10
C LEU A 33 0.91 -10.96 6.68
N ARG A 34 -0.12 -10.85 7.52
CA ARG A 34 -0.81 -12.01 8.11
C ARG A 34 -2.06 -12.38 7.34
N SER A 35 -2.61 -11.44 6.57
CA SER A 35 -3.82 -11.61 5.78
C SER A 35 -3.56 -12.47 4.55
N ASN A 36 -4.43 -13.46 4.30
CA ASN A 36 -4.41 -14.22 3.06
C ASN A 36 -5.05 -13.41 1.93
N LEU A 37 -4.24 -13.00 0.94
CA LEU A 37 -4.67 -12.14 -0.17
C LEU A 37 -5.61 -12.86 -1.14
N GLU A 38 -5.47 -14.18 -1.31
CA GLU A 38 -6.32 -14.96 -2.22
C GLU A 38 -7.81 -14.84 -1.88
N ASN A 39 -8.14 -14.75 -0.60
CA ASN A 39 -9.53 -14.62 -0.15
C ASN A 39 -10.16 -13.29 -0.62
N TYR A 40 -9.36 -12.22 -0.78
CA TYR A 40 -9.87 -10.93 -1.23
C TYR A 40 -10.25 -10.93 -2.70
N LEU A 41 -9.65 -11.79 -3.54
CA LEU A 41 -9.97 -11.88 -4.97
C LEU A 41 -11.43 -12.27 -5.24
N GLN A 42 -12.10 -12.89 -4.26
CA GLN A 42 -13.52 -13.24 -4.33
C GLN A 42 -14.45 -12.04 -4.11
N SER A 43 -13.92 -10.89 -3.67
CA SER A 43 -14.67 -9.66 -3.39
C SER A 43 -15.27 -9.05 -4.66
N ASP A 44 -16.49 -8.50 -4.54
CA ASP A 44 -17.18 -7.79 -5.61
C ASP A 44 -16.49 -6.47 -6.02
N ILE A 45 -15.53 -5.98 -5.22
CA ILE A 45 -14.70 -4.81 -5.54
C ILE A 45 -13.92 -4.97 -6.85
N PHE A 46 -13.56 -6.21 -7.22
CA PHE A 46 -12.87 -6.47 -8.49
C PHE A 46 -13.82 -6.42 -9.70
N ARG A 47 -15.14 -6.45 -9.47
CA ARG A 47 -16.16 -6.34 -10.53
C ARG A 47 -16.72 -4.93 -10.64
N ARG A 48 -16.76 -4.19 -9.52
CA ARG A 48 -17.29 -2.82 -9.45
C ARG A 48 -16.36 -1.76 -10.03
N THR A 49 -16.92 -0.71 -10.62
CA THR A 49 -16.16 0.38 -11.28
C THR A 49 -16.29 1.74 -10.58
N ASP A 50 -16.82 1.77 -9.37
CA ASP A 50 -16.89 3.01 -8.58
C ASP A 50 -15.56 3.35 -7.90
N ASP A 51 -15.44 4.60 -7.45
CA ASP A 51 -14.23 5.14 -6.82
C ASP A 51 -13.78 4.35 -5.58
N ALA A 52 -14.72 3.81 -4.81
CA ALA A 52 -14.38 3.05 -3.61
C ALA A 52 -13.81 1.67 -3.97
N ALA A 53 -14.38 1.01 -4.99
CA ALA A 53 -13.79 -0.19 -5.56
C ALA A 53 -12.39 0.09 -6.12
N TYR A 54 -12.23 1.21 -6.83
CA TYR A 54 -10.95 1.61 -7.40
C TYR A 54 -9.85 1.79 -6.34
N ALA A 55 -10.15 2.47 -5.23
CA ALA A 55 -9.19 2.63 -4.14
C ALA A 55 -8.90 1.32 -3.39
N ASN A 56 -9.90 0.45 -3.18
CA ASN A 56 -9.68 -0.86 -2.55
C ASN A 56 -8.75 -1.74 -3.39
N ARG A 57 -8.82 -1.67 -4.73
CA ARG A 57 -7.85 -2.34 -5.61
C ARG A 57 -6.42 -1.88 -5.34
N MET A 58 -6.19 -0.59 -5.08
CA MET A 58 -4.86 -0.10 -4.72
C MET A 58 -4.39 -0.61 -3.35
N VAL A 59 -5.31 -0.74 -2.37
CA VAL A 59 -4.99 -1.38 -1.07
C VAL A 59 -4.49 -2.81 -1.29
N PHE A 60 -5.17 -3.56 -2.16
CA PHE A 60 -4.80 -4.92 -2.52
C PHE A 60 -3.43 -4.98 -3.22
N LEU A 61 -3.18 -4.09 -4.19
CA LEU A 61 -1.90 -4.01 -4.91
C LEU A 61 -0.72 -3.67 -3.98
N LEU A 62 -0.92 -2.77 -3.01
CA LEU A 62 0.10 -2.52 -1.99
C LEU A 62 0.34 -3.76 -1.12
N ALA A 63 -0.72 -4.47 -0.71
CA ALA A 63 -0.57 -5.69 0.07
C ALA A 63 0.23 -6.75 -0.70
N ARG A 64 -0.05 -6.94 -2.00
CA ARG A 64 0.76 -7.81 -2.89
C ARG A 64 2.21 -7.35 -2.98
N SER A 65 2.44 -6.04 -3.15
CA SER A 65 3.79 -5.47 -3.17
C SER A 65 4.56 -5.78 -1.89
N LEU A 66 3.92 -5.68 -0.72
CA LEU A 66 4.53 -6.04 0.57
C LEU A 66 4.77 -7.55 0.70
N GLY A 67 3.85 -8.38 0.21
CA GLY A 67 4.03 -9.84 0.14
C GLY A 67 5.27 -10.25 -0.66
N SER A 68 5.60 -9.50 -1.73
CA SER A 68 6.80 -9.77 -2.53
C SER A 68 8.14 -9.50 -1.82
N ILE A 69 8.14 -8.64 -0.78
CA ILE A 69 9.36 -8.32 -0.01
C ILE A 69 9.64 -9.37 1.06
N TYR A 70 8.58 -9.96 1.63
CA TYR A 70 8.67 -10.95 2.70
C TYR A 70 8.19 -12.31 2.17
N PRO A 71 9.00 -13.04 1.40
CA PRO A 71 8.61 -14.34 0.90
C PRO A 71 8.27 -15.25 2.09
N SER A 72 7.02 -15.70 2.15
CA SER A 72 6.60 -16.75 3.08
C SER A 72 6.89 -18.12 2.45
N ASP A 73 7.20 -19.11 3.28
CA ASP A 73 7.48 -20.49 2.84
C ASP A 73 6.28 -21.17 2.14
N SER A 74 5.10 -20.56 2.17
CA SER A 74 3.88 -21.05 1.57
C SER A 74 3.61 -20.38 0.22
N SER A 75 4.20 -20.94 -0.84
CA SER A 75 3.63 -21.14 -2.19
C SER A 75 2.74 -20.03 -2.81
N THR A 76 2.91 -18.77 -2.47
CA THR A 76 2.24 -17.68 -3.17
C THR A 76 3.10 -17.43 -4.39
N SER A 77 2.61 -17.96 -5.51
CA SER A 77 3.03 -17.79 -6.91
C SER A 77 4.34 -17.03 -7.15
N ASN A 78 5.18 -17.58 -8.06
CA ASN A 78 6.22 -16.85 -8.79
C ASN A 78 5.60 -15.72 -9.64
N GLU A 79 4.81 -14.84 -9.02
CA GLU A 79 4.37 -13.63 -9.63
C GLU A 79 5.61 -12.75 -9.74
N SER A 80 6.03 -12.49 -10.97
CA SER A 80 7.17 -11.62 -11.22
C SER A 80 6.88 -10.28 -10.55
N LEU A 81 7.85 -9.78 -9.77
CA LEU A 81 7.83 -8.41 -9.24
C LEU A 81 7.46 -7.38 -10.34
N GLU A 82 7.82 -7.69 -11.58
CA GLU A 82 7.49 -6.89 -12.76
C GLU A 82 6.00 -6.86 -13.09
N ASN A 83 5.26 -7.96 -12.86
CA ASN A 83 3.80 -7.98 -13.03
C ASN A 83 3.13 -7.07 -12.00
N ILE A 84 3.54 -7.15 -10.74
CA ILE A 84 3.02 -6.28 -9.67
C ILE A 84 3.30 -4.80 -10.02
N ARG A 85 4.50 -4.50 -10.52
CA ARG A 85 4.84 -3.14 -11.00
C ARG A 85 3.91 -2.68 -12.12
N MET A 86 3.71 -3.53 -13.12
CA MET A 86 2.86 -3.21 -14.27
C MET A 86 1.40 -2.98 -13.85
N GLU A 87 0.89 -3.75 -12.89
CA GLU A 87 -0.46 -3.54 -12.35
C GLU A 87 -0.58 -2.26 -11.52
N VAL A 88 0.43 -1.94 -10.70
CA VAL A 88 0.49 -0.69 -9.93
C VAL A 88 0.54 0.52 -10.86
N ASP A 89 1.33 0.46 -11.93
CA ASP A 89 1.42 1.53 -12.93
C ASP A 89 0.11 1.64 -13.75
N GLY A 90 -0.47 0.51 -14.15
CA GLY A 90 -1.77 0.46 -14.81
C GLY A 90 -2.91 1.02 -13.95
N TRP A 91 -2.84 0.87 -12.62
CA TRP A 91 -3.76 1.54 -11.69
C TRP A 91 -3.56 3.07 -11.68
N PHE A 92 -2.34 3.59 -11.84
CA PHE A 92 -2.19 5.05 -11.91
C PHE A 92 -2.72 5.64 -13.22
N ASP A 93 -2.55 4.91 -14.32
CA ASP A 93 -2.95 5.32 -15.67
C ASP A 93 -4.46 5.24 -15.87
N SER A 94 -5.12 4.25 -15.27
CA SER A 94 -6.57 4.05 -15.38
C SER A 94 -7.38 4.81 -14.32
N LYS A 95 -6.75 5.66 -13.51
CA LYS A 95 -7.42 6.29 -12.36
C LYS A 95 -8.57 7.20 -12.80
N PRO A 96 -9.73 7.14 -12.13
CA PRO A 96 -10.82 8.08 -12.37
C PRO A 96 -10.36 9.52 -12.19
N ALA A 97 -10.96 10.44 -12.95
CA ALA A 97 -10.63 11.87 -12.88
C ALA A 97 -10.81 12.47 -11.47
N ALA A 98 -11.64 11.84 -10.63
CA ALA A 98 -11.82 12.21 -9.23
C ALA A 98 -10.51 12.14 -8.42
N PHE A 99 -9.58 11.26 -8.80
CA PHE A 99 -8.27 11.14 -8.16
C PHE A 99 -7.27 12.20 -8.61
N ASN A 100 -7.64 13.11 -9.53
CA ASN A 100 -6.73 14.15 -9.96
C ASN A 100 -6.57 15.21 -8.86
N PRO A 101 -5.33 15.64 -8.56
CA PRO A 101 -5.09 16.74 -7.64
C PRO A 101 -5.77 18.03 -8.10
N ILE A 102 -6.29 18.81 -7.15
CA ILE A 102 -6.72 20.20 -7.37
C ILE A 102 -5.49 21.07 -7.61
N LEU A 103 -4.45 20.83 -6.81
CA LEU A 103 -3.20 21.54 -6.86
C LEU A 103 -2.07 20.52 -6.71
N GLU A 104 -1.13 20.56 -7.64
CA GLU A 104 0.12 19.84 -7.54
C GLU A 104 1.26 20.85 -7.58
N SER A 105 2.14 20.79 -6.60
CA SER A 105 3.37 21.55 -6.53
C SER A 105 4.54 20.60 -6.44
N ALA A 106 5.43 20.66 -7.42
CA ALA A 106 6.62 19.83 -7.45
C ALA A 106 7.55 20.13 -6.26
N ARG A 107 8.46 19.19 -5.97
CA ARG A 107 9.56 19.45 -5.03
C ARG A 107 10.36 20.67 -5.50
N ASN A 108 10.71 21.54 -4.56
CA ASN A 108 11.56 22.70 -4.81
C ASN A 108 12.63 22.78 -3.72
N LYS A 109 13.86 22.39 -4.06
CA LYS A 109 14.98 22.37 -3.12
C LYS A 109 15.40 23.77 -2.67
N ASP A 110 15.27 24.75 -3.55
CA ASP A 110 15.69 26.13 -3.30
C ASP A 110 14.75 26.82 -2.28
N GLU A 111 13.49 26.39 -2.22
CA GLU A 111 12.49 26.81 -1.24
C GLU A 111 12.40 25.87 -0.01
N GLY A 112 13.31 24.90 0.13
CA GLY A 112 13.28 23.92 1.22
C GLY A 112 12.16 22.88 1.14
N LYS A 113 11.41 22.81 0.02
CA LYS A 113 10.36 21.82 -0.23
C LYS A 113 10.95 20.52 -0.78
N LEU A 114 11.35 19.63 0.13
CA LEU A 114 12.00 18.35 -0.22
C LEU A 114 11.05 17.33 -0.86
N LEU A 115 9.75 17.45 -0.62
CA LEU A 115 8.70 16.59 -1.17
C LEU A 115 7.68 17.42 -1.97
N PRO A 116 7.02 16.81 -2.97
CA PRO A 116 5.92 17.46 -3.67
C PRO A 116 4.72 17.66 -2.72
N THR A 117 3.93 18.69 -2.98
CA THR A 117 2.67 18.96 -2.27
C THR A 117 1.51 18.71 -3.22
N ILE A 118 0.57 17.88 -2.78
CA ILE A 118 -0.60 17.46 -3.57
C ILE A 118 -1.86 17.76 -2.75
N TRP A 119 -2.78 18.52 -3.32
CA TRP A 119 -4.06 18.85 -2.71
C TRP A 119 -5.17 18.12 -3.44
N VAL A 120 -6.07 17.49 -2.69
CA VAL A 120 -7.21 16.73 -3.20
C VAL A 120 -8.50 17.20 -2.51
N LEU A 121 -9.65 17.09 -3.18
CA LEU A 121 -10.95 17.47 -2.61
C LEU A 121 -11.38 16.47 -1.52
N SER A 122 -11.99 16.91 -0.41
CA SER A 122 -12.78 15.99 0.44
C SER A 122 -13.84 16.70 1.31
N PRO A 123 -15.04 16.11 1.40
CA PRO A 123 -15.36 15.36 2.62
C PRO A 123 -15.77 13.87 2.42
N PHE A 124 -16.23 13.45 1.23
CA PHE A 124 -16.64 12.06 0.95
C PHE A 124 -15.58 11.23 0.19
N HIS A 125 -14.38 11.81 0.00
CA HIS A 125 -13.32 11.31 -0.88
C HIS A 125 -12.04 10.90 -0.13
N SER A 126 -12.13 10.62 1.19
CA SER A 126 -10.99 10.07 1.95
C SER A 126 -10.39 8.83 1.27
N VAL A 127 -11.26 8.05 0.62
CA VAL A 127 -10.92 6.86 -0.15
C VAL A 127 -10.01 7.19 -1.36
N LEU A 128 -10.15 8.36 -1.97
CA LEU A 128 -9.30 8.81 -3.09
C LEU A 128 -7.90 9.19 -2.63
N ALA A 129 -7.83 10.03 -1.58
CA ALA A 129 -6.57 10.46 -0.98
C ALA A 129 -5.77 9.25 -0.48
N VAL A 130 -6.48 8.31 0.14
CA VAL A 130 -5.92 7.04 0.63
C VAL A 130 -5.45 6.16 -0.54
N GLY A 131 -6.17 6.12 -1.67
CA GLY A 131 -5.73 5.40 -2.88
C GLY A 131 -4.40 5.93 -3.42
N LEU A 132 -4.27 7.25 -3.61
CA LEU A 132 -3.01 7.87 -4.04
C LEU A 132 -1.86 7.64 -3.05
N GLN A 133 -2.15 7.75 -1.74
CA GLN A 133 -1.16 7.48 -0.71
C GLN A 133 -0.64 6.04 -0.82
N TYR A 134 -1.53 5.06 -0.96
CA TYR A 134 -1.14 3.66 -1.10
C TYR A 134 -0.40 3.38 -2.41
N TYR A 135 -0.75 4.05 -3.50
CA TYR A 135 0.02 4.00 -4.75
C TYR A 135 1.48 4.43 -4.55
N HIS A 136 1.71 5.60 -3.96
CA HIS A 136 3.08 6.07 -3.73
C HIS A 136 3.86 5.18 -2.75
N ILE A 137 3.21 4.65 -1.71
CA ILE A 137 3.83 3.66 -0.82
C ILE A 137 4.20 2.40 -1.61
N ALA A 138 3.32 1.89 -2.48
CA ALA A 138 3.61 0.72 -3.31
C ALA A 138 4.81 0.97 -4.23
N LYS A 139 4.91 2.14 -4.86
CA LYS A 139 6.10 2.52 -5.65
C LYS A 139 7.39 2.53 -4.81
N ILE A 140 7.34 3.01 -3.58
CA ILE A 140 8.50 2.99 -2.66
C ILE A 140 8.87 1.54 -2.29
N VAL A 141 7.89 0.73 -1.90
CA VAL A 141 8.03 -0.70 -1.57
C VAL A 141 8.66 -1.46 -2.75
N LEU A 142 8.12 -1.30 -3.95
CA LEU A 142 8.65 -1.93 -5.16
C LEU A 142 10.04 -1.40 -5.52
N ALA A 143 10.32 -0.10 -5.35
CA ALA A 143 11.65 0.44 -5.59
C ALA A 143 12.70 -0.16 -4.65
N MET A 144 12.33 -0.43 -3.40
CA MET A 144 13.18 -1.08 -2.40
C MET A 144 13.37 -2.58 -2.63
N SER A 145 12.61 -3.22 -3.52
CA SER A 145 12.79 -4.65 -3.86
C SER A 145 13.64 -4.87 -5.12
N LEU A 146 14.10 -3.81 -5.79
CA LEU A 146 15.19 -3.91 -6.78
C LEU A 146 16.49 -4.29 -6.06
N PRO A 147 17.35 -5.14 -6.66
CA PRO A 147 18.65 -5.46 -6.12
C PRO A 147 19.60 -4.26 -6.26
N ILE A 148 19.46 -3.26 -5.38
CA ILE A 148 20.44 -2.19 -5.15
C ILE A 148 20.78 -2.26 -3.66
N ALA A 149 21.70 -3.17 -3.29
CA ALA A 149 22.28 -3.29 -1.94
C ALA A 149 21.27 -3.05 -0.79
N THR A 150 20.08 -3.64 -0.89
CA THR A 150 18.90 -3.33 -0.06
C THR A 150 19.00 -3.89 1.35
N ASP A 151 19.90 -4.84 1.59
CA ASP A 151 20.27 -5.31 2.94
C ASP A 151 20.67 -4.14 3.84
N SER A 152 21.33 -3.11 3.28
CA SER A 152 21.78 -1.95 4.05
C SER A 152 20.63 -1.03 4.49
N VAL A 153 19.54 -0.91 3.72
CA VAL A 153 18.48 0.08 4.00
C VAL A 153 17.50 -0.45 5.04
N PHE A 154 17.08 -1.71 4.92
CA PHE A 154 16.22 -2.32 5.94
C PHE A 154 16.97 -2.52 7.25
N GLU A 155 18.24 -2.90 7.23
CA GLU A 155 19.06 -2.92 8.45
C GLU A 155 19.28 -1.51 8.99
N GLN A 156 19.52 -0.48 8.17
CA GLN A 156 19.57 0.90 8.67
C GLN A 156 18.26 1.35 9.31
N ILE A 157 17.11 1.11 8.69
CA ILE A 157 15.81 1.46 9.27
C ILE A 157 15.55 0.65 10.55
N ARG A 158 15.95 -0.63 10.58
CA ARG A 158 15.84 -1.49 11.76
C ARG A 158 16.75 -1.03 12.89
N GLU A 159 17.98 -0.64 12.60
CA GLU A 159 18.95 -0.09 13.55
C GLU A 159 18.51 1.29 14.06
N SER A 160 18.03 2.19 13.20
CA SER A 160 17.47 3.48 13.60
C SER A 160 16.29 3.33 14.57
N LYS A 161 15.42 2.33 14.36
CA LYS A 161 14.33 2.01 15.30
C LYS A 161 14.82 1.40 16.62
N LYS A 162 15.93 0.67 16.65
CA LYS A 162 16.55 0.18 17.91
C LYS A 162 17.11 1.32 18.75
N VAL A 163 17.64 2.36 18.12
CA VAL A 163 18.14 3.57 18.79
C VAL A 163 17.00 4.36 19.44
N GLU A 164 15.85 4.45 18.79
CA GLU A 164 14.67 5.18 19.28
C GLU A 164 14.04 4.53 20.54
N VAL A 165 14.07 3.19 20.63
CA VAL A 165 13.62 2.45 21.84
C VAL A 165 14.54 2.67 23.05
N ARG A 166 15.76 3.15 22.83
CA ARG A 166 16.79 3.31 23.88
C ARG A 166 16.89 4.73 24.44
N ILE A 167 16.00 5.65 24.04
CA ILE A 167 15.89 6.98 24.66
C ILE A 167 14.74 6.91 25.69
N PRO A 168 15.02 6.67 26.98
CA PRO A 168 14.01 6.93 28.00
C PRO A 168 13.76 8.44 28.03
N LEU A 169 12.47 8.82 28.00
CA LEU A 169 12.01 10.16 28.32
C LEU A 169 12.66 10.59 29.64
N ALA A 170 13.53 11.60 29.56
CA ALA A 170 14.07 12.31 30.72
C ALA A 170 13.04 13.30 31.26
#